data_AF-A0A920L7J2-F1
#
_entry.id   AF-A0A920L7J2-F1
#
_cell.length_a   1.000
_cell.length_b   1.000
_cell.length_c   1.000
_cell.angle_alpha   90.00
_cell.angle_beta   90.00
_cell.angle_gamma   90.00
#
_symmetry.space_group_name_H-M   'P 1'
#
loop_
_entity.id
_entity.type
_entity.pdbx_description
1 polymer ?
#
loop_
_entity_poly.entity_id
_entity_poly.type
_entity_poly.pdbx_seq_one_letter_code
_entity_poly.pdbx_strand_id
1 'polypeptide(L)'
;MKLESKIKEYLDYTKWIPAIGQGAIGIEMKKDSSIKSYIENLNHKETSICINTERMISKFFNASCETPLGAYAHLENKNIKIFGMAANPQTKILKKNQ
;
A
#
# COMPACT_ATOMS: atom_id res chain seq x y z
N MET A 1 13.69 0.38 -14.01
CA MET A 1 14.93 1.15 -14.27
C MET A 1 16.08 0.36 -13.64
N LYS A 2 17.26 0.31 -14.26
CA LYS A 2 18.41 -0.45 -13.74
C LYS A 2 19.34 0.46 -12.93
N LEU A 3 18.88 0.92 -11.76
CA LEU A 3 19.56 1.93 -10.93
C LEU A 3 19.79 1.44 -9.48
N GLU A 4 19.78 0.14 -9.26
CA GLU A 4 19.91 -0.49 -7.94
C GLU A 4 21.20 -0.06 -7.23
N SER A 5 22.27 0.23 -7.98
CA SER A 5 23.55 0.76 -7.45
C SER A 5 23.45 2.15 -6.82
N LYS A 6 22.33 2.86 -6.97
CA LYS A 6 22.08 4.15 -6.32
C LYS A 6 21.43 4.01 -4.94
N ILE A 7 20.93 2.83 -4.58
CA ILE A 7 20.30 2.58 -3.28
C ILE A 7 21.40 2.46 -2.23
N LYS A 8 21.44 3.41 -1.28
CA LYS A 8 22.39 3.37 -0.15
C LYS A 8 21.95 2.41 0.95
N GLU A 9 20.65 2.32 1.18
CA GLU A 9 20.05 1.55 2.26
C GLU A 9 18.60 1.19 1.93
N TYR A 10 18.16 0.02 2.41
CA TYR A 10 16.75 -0.36 2.47
C TYR A 10 16.21 -0.08 3.86
N LEU A 11 15.15 0.73 3.94
CA LEU A 11 14.53 1.11 5.20
C LEU A 11 13.59 0.01 5.70
N ASP A 12 13.65 -0.28 7.00
CA ASP A 12 12.76 -1.22 7.67
C ASP A 12 11.31 -0.73 7.63
N TYR A 13 10.44 -1.48 6.95
CA TYR A 13 9.03 -1.15 6.74
C TYR A 13 8.21 -1.06 8.03
N THR A 14 8.71 -1.55 9.16
CA THR A 14 8.06 -1.42 10.48
C THR A 14 8.37 -0.09 11.17
N LYS A 15 9.42 0.60 10.73
CA LYS A 15 9.86 1.92 11.23
C LYS A 15 9.53 3.03 10.24
N TRP A 16 9.69 2.75 8.95
CA TRP A 16 9.40 3.64 7.84
C TRP A 16 8.24 3.05 7.05
N ILE A 17 7.02 3.23 7.56
CA ILE A 17 5.83 2.66 6.93
C ILE A 17 5.70 3.20 5.50
N PRO A 18 5.64 2.32 4.48
CA PRO A 18 5.41 2.70 3.09
C PRO A 18 4.13 3.51 2.85
N ALA A 19 4.11 4.23 1.74
CA ALA A 19 2.87 4.78 1.20
C ALA A 19 1.94 3.63 0.77
N ILE A 20 0.63 3.84 0.90
CA ILE A 20 -0.40 2.88 0.48
C ILE A 20 -0.19 2.52 -1.00
N GLY A 21 -0.06 1.23 -1.32
CA GLY A 21 0.14 0.79 -2.70
C GLY A 21 1.58 0.90 -3.23
N GLN A 22 2.56 1.30 -2.40
CA GLN A 22 3.94 1.49 -2.87
C GLN A 22 4.52 0.20 -3.45
N GLY A 23 5.07 0.29 -4.67
CA GLY A 23 5.68 -0.84 -5.37
C GLY A 23 4.69 -1.71 -6.15
N ALA A 24 3.38 -1.48 -6.02
CA ALA A 24 2.37 -2.15 -6.85
C ALA A 24 2.00 -1.32 -8.08
N ILE A 25 1.69 -2.01 -9.18
CA ILE A 25 1.11 -1.40 -10.38
C ILE A 25 -0.37 -1.76 -10.43
N GLY A 26 -1.23 -0.74 -10.48
CA GLY A 26 -2.66 -0.90 -10.69
C GLY A 26 -3.04 -0.60 -12.14
N ILE A 27 -3.98 -1.37 -12.69
CA ILE A 27 -4.57 -1.12 -14.00
C ILE A 27 -6.05 -0.81 -13.78
N GLU A 28 -6.50 0.34 -14.28
CA GLU A 28 -7.91 0.73 -14.28
C GLU A 28 -8.52 0.48 -15.65
N MET A 29 -9.76 0.00 -15.66
CA MET A 29 -10.52 -0.21 -16.88
C MET A 29 -12.01 0.02 -16.64
N LYS A 30 -12.75 0.28 -17.71
CA LYS A 30 -14.22 0.27 -17.67
C LYS A 30 -14.72 -1.12 -17.25
N LYS A 31 -15.74 -1.15 -16.39
CA LYS A 31 -16.29 -2.38 -15.78
C LYS A 31 -16.63 -3.49 -16.78
N ASP A 32 -17.18 -3.11 -17.94
CA ASP A 32 -17.62 -4.03 -19.00
C ASP A 32 -16.71 -3.98 -20.23
N SER A 33 -15.41 -3.70 -20.02
CA SER A 33 -14.45 -3.66 -21.11
C SER A 33 -14.15 -5.06 -21.66
N SER A 34 -14.02 -5.16 -22.99
CA SER A 34 -13.62 -6.40 -23.67
C SER A 34 -12.24 -6.90 -23.26
N ILE A 35 -11.40 -6.04 -22.68
CA ILE A 35 -10.04 -6.42 -22.24
C ILE A 35 -10.00 -7.08 -20.85
N LYS A 36 -11.14 -7.23 -20.16
CA LYS A 36 -11.20 -7.68 -18.76
C LYS A 36 -10.44 -8.98 -18.49
N SER A 37 -10.61 -9.99 -19.34
CA SER A 37 -9.94 -11.28 -19.20
C SER A 37 -8.40 -11.16 -19.29
N TYR A 38 -7.89 -10.27 -20.15
CA TYR A 38 -6.46 -10.01 -20.26
C TYR A 38 -5.91 -9.36 -18.99
N ILE A 39 -6.65 -8.40 -18.42
CA ILE A 39 -6.24 -7.74 -17.16
C ILE A 39 -6.29 -8.70 -15.98
N GLU A 40 -7.31 -9.56 -15.90
CA GLU A 40 -7.42 -10.58 -14.86
C GLU A 40 -6.23 -11.55 -14.86
N ASN A 41 -5.71 -11.91 -16.04
CA ASN A 41 -4.53 -12.75 -16.18
C ASN A 41 -3.23 -12.09 -15.68
N LEU A 42 -3.17 -10.75 -15.66
CA LEU A 42 -2.01 -10.01 -15.13
C LEU A 42 -2.07 -9.82 -13.61
N ASN A 43 -3.23 -10.08 -12.99
CA ASN A 43 -3.44 -9.78 -11.58
C ASN A 43 -2.75 -10.79 -10.67
N HIS A 44 -1.78 -10.31 -9.88
CA HIS A 44 -1.23 -11.09 -8.79
C HIS A 44 -2.15 -11.04 -7.57
N LYS A 45 -2.85 -12.15 -7.29
CA LYS A 45 -3.92 -12.22 -6.27
C LYS A 45 -3.45 -11.78 -4.89
N GLU A 46 -2.27 -12.21 -4.46
CA GLU A 46 -1.74 -11.88 -3.13
C GLU A 46 -1.45 -10.38 -3.00
N THR A 47 -0.80 -9.78 -3.99
CA THR A 47 -0.58 -8.33 -4.04
C THR A 47 -1.91 -7.59 -4.02
N SER A 48 -2.89 -8.03 -4.81
CA SER A 48 -4.23 -7.42 -4.83
C SER A 48 -4.89 -7.42 -3.45
N ILE A 49 -4.79 -8.53 -2.71
CA ILE A 49 -5.31 -8.64 -1.34
C ILE A 49 -4.61 -7.65 -0.40
N CYS A 50 -3.27 -7.60 -0.41
CA CYS A 50 -2.50 -6.68 0.42
C CYS A 50 -2.86 -5.21 0.12
N ILE A 51 -2.81 -4.81 -1.15
CA ILE A 51 -3.09 -3.43 -1.56
C ILE A 51 -4.54 -3.02 -1.25
N ASN A 52 -5.50 -3.94 -1.41
CA ASN A 52 -6.88 -3.65 -1.03
C ASN A 52 -7.01 -3.45 0.49
N THR A 53 -6.28 -4.24 1.29
CA THR A 53 -6.24 -4.07 2.76
C THR A 53 -5.63 -2.73 3.14
N GLU A 54 -4.52 -2.32 2.53
CA GLU A 54 -3.91 -1.00 2.75
C GLU A 54 -4.86 0.14 2.37
N ARG A 55 -5.57 0.02 1.23
CA ARG A 55 -6.55 1.02 0.78
C ARG A 55 -7.75 1.16 1.71
N MET A 56 -8.09 0.13 2.49
CA MET A 56 -9.13 0.25 3.53
C MET A 56 -8.72 1.27 4.59
N ILE A 57 -7.43 1.38 4.92
CA ILE A 57 -6.92 2.40 5.85
C ILE A 57 -7.11 3.80 5.26
N SER A 58 -6.74 4.03 3.99
CA SER A 58 -7.00 5.33 3.33
C SER A 58 -8.49 5.70 3.35
N LYS A 59 -9.37 4.75 3.03
CA LYS A 59 -10.83 4.98 3.06
C LYS A 59 -11.33 5.31 4.46
N PHE A 60 -10.87 4.60 5.47
CA PHE A 60 -11.27 4.83 6.87
C PHE A 60 -10.89 6.23 7.36
N PHE A 61 -9.70 6.71 7.00
CA PHE A 61 -9.22 8.05 7.37
C PHE A 61 -9.68 9.16 6.41
N ASN A 62 -10.49 8.83 5.39
CA ASN A 62 -10.89 9.74 4.33
C ASN A 62 -9.68 10.49 3.72
N ALA A 63 -8.56 9.77 3.59
CA ALA A 63 -7.25 10.34 3.31
C ALA A 63 -7.11 10.73 1.84
N SER A 64 -6.49 11.90 1.62
CA SER A 64 -5.97 12.33 0.32
C SER A 64 -4.49 11.94 0.17
N CYS A 65 -3.92 12.14 -1.01
CA CYS A 65 -2.48 11.93 -1.26
C CYS A 65 -1.56 12.80 -0.38
N GLU A 66 -2.08 13.87 0.22
CA GLU A 66 -1.34 14.79 1.08
C GLU A 66 -1.50 14.45 2.57
N THR A 67 -2.40 13.52 2.89
CA THR A 67 -2.59 13.06 4.27
C THR A 67 -1.36 12.25 4.67
N PRO A 68 -0.66 12.60 5.77
CA PRO A 68 0.53 11.86 6.21
C PRO A 68 0.11 10.54 6.86
N LEU A 69 -0.23 9.60 5.98
CA LEU A 69 -0.77 8.28 6.25
C LEU A 69 0.02 7.25 5.45
N GLY A 70 0.52 6.23 6.14
CA GLY A 70 1.15 5.06 5.55
C GLY A 70 0.42 3.80 5.95
N ALA A 71 0.42 2.81 5.06
CA ALA A 71 0.03 1.45 5.41
C ALA A 71 0.81 0.45 4.57
N TYR A 72 1.13 -0.69 5.20
CA TYR A 72 1.78 -1.81 4.55
C TYR A 72 1.15 -3.12 5.03
N ALA A 73 0.65 -3.90 4.08
CA ALA A 73 0.09 -5.21 4.34
C ALA A 73 0.92 -6.29 3.66
N HIS A 74 1.11 -7.41 4.35
CA HIS A 74 1.68 -8.61 3.75
C HIS A 74 0.98 -9.86 4.27
N LEU A 75 1.03 -10.92 3.46
CA LEU A 75 0.55 -12.23 3.85
C LEU A 75 1.62 -12.94 4.67
N GLU A 76 1.20 -13.47 5.80
CA GLU A 76 2.00 -14.38 6.62
C GLU A 76 1.16 -15.62 6.92
N ASN A 77 1.54 -16.74 6.29
CA ASN A 77 0.76 -17.97 6.25
C ASN A 77 -0.63 -17.77 5.62
N LYS A 78 -1.70 -17.83 6.42
CA LYS A 78 -3.09 -17.61 6.00
C LYS A 78 -3.69 -16.32 6.55
N ASN A 79 -2.87 -15.49 7.20
CA ASN A 79 -3.29 -14.24 7.81
C ASN A 79 -2.68 -13.04 7.07
N ILE A 80 -3.41 -11.93 7.08
CA ILE A 80 -2.89 -10.64 6.62
C ILE A 80 -2.38 -9.92 7.87
N LYS A 81 -1.11 -9.55 7.88
CA LYS A 81 -0.58 -8.58 8.84
C LYS A 81 -0.56 -7.21 8.17
N ILE A 82 -1.02 -6.20 8.89
CA ILE A 82 -1.04 -4.82 8.43
C ILE A 82 -0.41 -3.91 9.46
N PHE A 83 0.46 -3.03 8.99
CA PHE A 83 1.05 -1.94 9.74
C PHE A 83 0.49 -0.64 9.20
N GLY A 84 0.03 0.25 10.08
CA GLY A 84 -0.49 1.55 9.71
C GLY A 84 0.15 2.65 10.55
N MET A 85 0.31 3.83 9.97
CA MET A 85 0.78 5.02 10.67
C MET A 85 0.04 6.23 10.14
N ALA A 86 -0.56 7.01 11.04
CA ALA A 86 -1.08 8.32 10.75
C ALA A 86 -0.32 9.34 11.60
N ALA A 87 0.09 10.45 10.98
CA ALA A 87 0.66 11.59 11.67
C ALA A 87 -0.28 12.80 11.55
N ASN A 88 -0.11 13.77 12.44
CA ASN A 88 -0.68 15.09 12.25
C ASN A 88 0.47 16.06 11.99
N PRO A 89 0.52 16.72 10.81
CA PRO A 89 1.65 17.57 10.45
C PRO A 89 1.76 18.82 11.33
N GLN A 90 0.67 19.25 11.98
CA GLN A 90 0.65 20.37 12.92
C GLN A 90 1.06 19.97 14.36
N THR A 91 0.85 18.73 14.79
CA THR A 91 1.01 18.34 16.22
C THR A 91 2.12 17.34 16.52
N LYS A 92 2.85 16.80 15.52
CA LYS A 92 3.92 15.79 15.71
C LYS A 92 3.48 14.53 16.50
N ILE A 93 2.20 14.18 16.51
CA ILE A 93 1.73 12.98 17.24
C ILE A 93 1.66 11.78 16.28
N LEU A 94 2.48 10.77 16.57
CA LEU A 94 2.37 9.41 16.03
C LEU A 94 1.66 8.54 17.07
N LYS A 95 0.36 8.25 16.87
CA LYS A 95 -0.34 7.27 17.71
C LYS A 95 -0.17 5.88 17.09
N LYS A 96 0.70 5.07 17.69
CA LYS A 96 0.84 3.64 17.44
C LYS A 96 -0.06 2.92 18.45
N ASN A 97 -1.30 2.60 18.06
CA ASN A 97 -2.13 1.70 18.87
C ASN A 97 -1.80 0.26 18.48
N GLN A 98 -1.49 -0.53 19.51
CA GLN A 98 -1.14 -1.95 19.49
C GLN A 98 -2.29 -2.81 18.93
#